data_AF-A0A835ETT6-F1
#
_entry.id   AF-A0A835ETT6-F1
#
_cell.length_a   1.000
_cell.length_b   1.000
_cell.length_c   1.000
_cell.angle_alpha   90.00
_cell.angle_beta   90.00
_cell.angle_gamma   90.00
#
_symmetry.space_group_name_H-M   'P 1'
#
loop_
_entity.id
_entity.type
_entity.pdbx_description
1 polymer ?
#
loop_
_entity_poly.entity_id
_entity_poly.type
_entity_poly.pdbx_seq_one_letter_code
_entity_poly.pdbx_strand_id
1 'polypeptide(L)'
;MWHFSRRIRQDLALFDLLEAACEGSCLSGPIWDHVLGYWNASKASPERVLFLRYEEMLRDPVGNVPFSPAEEEAGVAMDVVRLCSFDNLKDLKVNKEASDLGSSSPLGGVRESAFVNSSYFRRGQAGDWVNHMTPEMAQRLDAAMEERLRGSGFSFSG
;
A
#
# COMPACT_ATOMS: atom_id res chain seq x y z
N MET A 1 4.72 2.93 4.70
CA MET A 1 4.23 3.73 5.84
C MET A 1 5.29 4.63 6.47
N TRP A 2 6.51 4.17 6.78
CA TRP A 2 7.53 5.00 7.46
C TRP A 2 7.77 6.40 6.87
N HIS A 3 8.08 6.50 5.57
CA HIS A 3 8.27 7.80 4.87
C HIS A 3 7.06 8.73 4.99
N PHE A 4 5.85 8.16 5.02
CA PHE A 4 4.61 8.91 5.14
C PHE A 4 4.41 9.39 6.59
N SER A 5 4.59 8.50 7.57
CA SER A 5 4.52 8.82 8.99
C SER A 5 5.57 9.86 9.43
N ARG A 6 6.74 9.88 8.80
CA ARG A 6 7.79 10.89 9.06
C ARG A 6 7.41 12.32 8.67
N ARG A 7 6.36 12.51 7.87
CA ARG A 7 5.84 13.86 7.59
C ARG A 7 5.13 14.48 8.81
N ILE A 8 4.62 13.66 9.72
CA ILE A 8 4.01 14.10 10.98
C ILE A 8 5.00 13.99 12.14
N ARG A 9 5.73 12.85 12.23
CA ARG A 9 6.74 12.60 13.27
C ARG A 9 8.12 12.43 12.66
N GLN A 10 8.84 13.53 12.49
CA GLN A 10 10.11 13.56 11.75
C GLN A 10 11.22 12.68 12.37
N ASP A 11 11.14 12.50 13.68
CA ASP A 11 12.03 11.72 14.55
C ASP A 11 11.68 10.22 14.61
N LEU A 12 10.60 9.79 13.96
CA LEU A 12 10.20 8.37 13.95
C LEU A 12 11.28 7.48 13.32
N ALA A 13 11.89 6.64 14.15
CA ALA A 13 12.82 5.62 13.67
C ALA A 13 12.05 4.54 12.88
N LEU A 14 12.68 4.03 11.82
CA LEU A 14 12.11 2.94 11.03
C LEU A 14 11.96 1.68 11.88
N PHE A 15 12.93 1.43 12.76
CA PHE A 15 12.96 0.29 13.67
C PHE A 15 11.73 0.26 14.59
N ASP A 16 11.38 1.38 15.23
CA ASP A 16 10.21 1.46 16.12
C ASP A 16 8.91 1.13 15.38
N LEU A 17 8.77 1.60 14.13
CA LEU A 17 7.60 1.27 13.31
C LEU A 17 7.58 -0.20 12.89
N LEU A 18 8.75 -0.78 12.62
CA LEU A 18 8.89 -2.19 12.27
C LEU A 18 8.54 -3.08 13.46
N GLU A 19 9.02 -2.78 14.67
CA GLU A 19 8.66 -3.53 15.87
C GLU A 19 7.16 -3.43 16.15
N ALA A 20 6.57 -2.23 16.07
CA ALA A 20 5.13 -2.06 16.22
C ALA A 20 4.33 -2.86 15.16
N ALA A 21 4.82 -2.95 13.92
CA ALA A 21 4.20 -3.78 12.89
C ALA A 21 4.30 -5.27 13.22
N CYS A 22 5.45 -5.74 13.70
CA CYS A 22 5.67 -7.13 14.10
C CYS A 22 4.80 -7.54 15.30
N GLU A 23 4.63 -6.64 16.27
CA GLU A 23 3.77 -6.83 17.44
C GLU A 23 2.28 -6.65 17.13
N GLY A 24 1.94 -6.11 15.96
CA GLY A 24 0.57 -5.83 15.55
C GLY A 24 -0.03 -4.55 16.15
N SER A 25 0.78 -3.72 16.81
CA SER A 25 0.39 -2.46 17.47
C SER A 25 0.44 -1.23 16.54
N CYS A 26 0.69 -1.43 15.26
CA CYS A 26 0.65 -0.35 14.26
C CYS A 26 -0.78 0.13 13.95
N LEU A 27 -0.92 1.32 13.35
CA LEU A 27 -2.21 1.86 12.93
C LEU A 27 -2.92 0.87 11.99
N SER A 28 -4.17 0.53 12.31
CA SER A 28 -4.97 -0.49 11.61
C SER A 28 -4.38 -1.91 11.64
N GLY A 29 -3.47 -2.19 12.59
CA GLY A 29 -2.94 -3.52 12.86
C GLY A 29 -3.85 -4.40 13.74
N PRO A 30 -3.55 -5.71 13.85
CA PRO A 30 -2.41 -6.39 13.24
C PRO A 30 -2.53 -6.55 11.71
N ILE A 31 -1.45 -6.25 10.97
CA ILE A 31 -1.43 -6.28 9.50
C ILE A 31 -1.77 -7.69 8.98
N TRP A 32 -1.28 -8.71 9.66
CA TRP A 32 -1.44 -10.12 9.28
C TRP A 32 -2.90 -10.56 9.35
N ASP A 33 -3.61 -10.20 10.43
CA ASP A 33 -5.02 -10.51 10.60
C ASP A 33 -5.87 -9.83 9.54
N HIS A 34 -5.53 -8.58 9.19
CA HIS A 34 -6.19 -7.85 8.13
C HIS A 34 -6.00 -8.56 6.78
N VAL A 35 -4.77 -8.93 6.41
CA VAL A 35 -4.47 -9.65 5.17
C VAL A 35 -5.18 -11.00 5.11
N LEU A 36 -5.07 -11.80 6.18
CA LEU A 36 -5.69 -13.12 6.26
C LEU A 36 -7.22 -13.06 6.26
N GLY A 37 -7.81 -12.03 6.89
CA GLY A 37 -9.25 -11.80 6.87
C GLY A 37 -9.77 -11.65 5.45
N TYR A 38 -9.16 -10.76 4.65
CA TYR A 38 -9.56 -10.55 3.26
C TYR A 38 -9.19 -11.73 2.35
N TRP A 39 -8.06 -12.40 2.58
CA TRP A 39 -7.69 -13.60 1.84
C TRP A 39 -8.68 -14.76 2.08
N ASN A 40 -9.13 -14.95 3.32
CA ASN A 40 -10.13 -15.95 3.62
C ASN A 40 -11.49 -15.57 3.05
N ALA A 41 -11.86 -14.27 3.08
CA ALA A 41 -13.07 -13.77 2.46
C ALA A 41 -13.09 -13.98 0.94
N SER A 42 -11.97 -13.77 0.24
CA SER A 42 -11.87 -14.02 -1.21
C SER A 42 -11.99 -15.48 -1.59
N LYS A 43 -11.51 -16.40 -0.75
CA LYS A 43 -11.74 -17.84 -0.96
C LYS A 43 -13.19 -18.23 -0.68
N ALA A 44 -13.81 -17.64 0.33
CA ALA A 44 -15.18 -17.96 0.74
C ALA A 44 -16.24 -17.36 -0.19
N SER A 45 -15.96 -16.25 -0.84
CA SER A 45 -16.89 -15.54 -1.74
C SER A 45 -16.15 -14.90 -2.92
N PRO A 46 -15.58 -15.72 -3.82
CA PRO A 46 -14.77 -15.23 -4.94
C PRO A 46 -15.55 -14.34 -5.92
N GLU A 47 -16.87 -14.46 -5.95
CA GLU A 47 -17.76 -13.62 -6.76
C GLU A 47 -18.03 -12.24 -6.14
N ARG A 48 -17.63 -12.01 -4.88
CA ARG A 48 -17.85 -10.75 -4.13
C ARG A 48 -16.57 -10.06 -3.71
N VAL A 49 -15.49 -10.81 -3.51
CA VAL A 49 -14.24 -10.30 -2.97
C VAL A 49 -13.09 -10.62 -3.92
N LEU A 50 -12.64 -9.59 -4.64
CA LEU A 50 -11.43 -9.63 -5.45
C LEU A 50 -10.22 -9.31 -4.56
N PHE A 51 -9.34 -10.29 -4.37
CA PHE A 51 -8.10 -10.10 -3.60
C PHE A 51 -6.94 -9.86 -4.57
N LEU A 52 -6.37 -8.65 -4.52
CA LEU A 52 -5.27 -8.23 -5.38
C LEU A 52 -3.97 -8.08 -4.60
N ARG A 53 -2.85 -8.37 -5.25
CA ARG A 53 -1.51 -8.11 -4.70
C ARG A 53 -0.82 -7.02 -5.49
N TYR A 54 -0.10 -6.17 -4.78
CA TYR A 54 0.54 -5.00 -5.36
C TYR A 54 1.61 -5.38 -6.40
N GLU A 55 2.44 -6.38 -6.09
CA GLU A 55 3.50 -6.87 -6.96
C GLU A 55 2.95 -7.51 -8.24
N GLU A 56 1.82 -8.21 -8.16
CA GLU A 56 1.14 -8.82 -9.32
C GLU A 56 0.51 -7.73 -10.19
N MET A 57 -0.14 -6.73 -9.59
CA MET A 57 -0.69 -5.55 -10.28
C MET A 57 0.39 -4.72 -10.97
N LEU A 58 1.59 -4.60 -10.39
CA LEU A 58 2.71 -3.92 -11.05
C LEU A 58 3.20 -4.70 -12.29
N ARG A 59 3.13 -6.03 -12.25
CA ARG A 59 3.60 -6.91 -13.33
C ARG A 59 2.60 -6.98 -14.48
N ASP A 60 1.31 -7.11 -14.17
CA ASP A 60 0.23 -7.22 -15.15
C ASP A 60 -1.06 -6.54 -14.64
N PRO A 61 -1.19 -5.22 -14.76
CA PRO A 61 -2.35 -4.49 -14.23
C PRO A 61 -3.66 -4.83 -14.96
N VAL A 62 -3.61 -5.23 -16.24
CA VAL A 62 -4.80 -5.58 -17.02
C VAL A 62 -5.28 -6.98 -16.64
N GLY A 63 -4.39 -7.97 -16.57
CA GLY A 63 -4.77 -9.34 -16.25
C GLY A 63 -5.23 -9.54 -14.81
N ASN A 64 -4.89 -8.62 -13.89
CA ASN A 64 -5.29 -8.71 -12.50
C ASN A 64 -6.64 -8.04 -12.19
N VAL A 65 -7.17 -7.17 -13.07
CA VAL A 65 -8.45 -6.49 -12.86
C VAL A 65 -9.48 -7.02 -13.85
N PRO A 66 -10.63 -7.53 -13.39
CA PRO A 66 -11.65 -8.06 -14.30
C PRO A 66 -12.32 -6.93 -15.07
N PHE A 67 -12.34 -7.07 -16.39
CA PHE A 67 -13.13 -6.24 -17.31
C PHE A 67 -14.16 -7.12 -18.01
N SER A 68 -15.26 -6.53 -18.46
CA SER A 68 -16.20 -7.22 -19.32
C SER A 68 -15.62 -7.42 -20.72
N PRO A 69 -16.06 -8.45 -21.49
CA PRO A 69 -15.58 -8.65 -22.86
C PRO A 69 -15.76 -7.43 -23.76
N ALA A 70 -16.85 -6.67 -23.56
CA ALA A 70 -17.10 -5.44 -24.31
C ALA A 70 -16.11 -4.32 -23.95
N GLU A 71 -15.70 -4.21 -22.68
CA GLU A 71 -14.67 -3.26 -22.25
C GLU A 71 -13.29 -3.64 -22.77
N GLU A 72 -12.97 -4.94 -22.81
CA GLU A 72 -11.72 -5.44 -23.40
C GLU A 72 -11.67 -5.17 -24.90
N GLU A 73 -12.72 -5.51 -25.65
CA GLU A 73 -12.82 -5.25 -27.08
C GLU A 73 -12.74 -3.75 -27.40
N ALA A 74 -13.33 -2.91 -26.54
CA ALA A 74 -13.27 -1.46 -26.66
C ALA A 74 -11.93 -0.84 -26.19
N GLY A 75 -10.99 -1.64 -25.67
CA GLY A 75 -9.69 -1.16 -25.18
C GLY A 75 -9.73 -0.37 -23.87
N VAL A 76 -10.86 -0.40 -23.15
CA VAL A 76 -11.08 0.37 -21.92
C VAL A 76 -10.06 0.01 -20.85
N ALA A 77 -9.71 -1.27 -20.73
CA ALA A 77 -8.73 -1.73 -19.75
C ALA A 77 -7.38 -1.01 -19.91
N MET A 78 -6.89 -0.90 -21.14
CA MET A 78 -5.62 -0.23 -21.44
C MET A 78 -5.69 1.27 -21.18
N ASP A 79 -6.82 1.91 -21.48
CA ASP A 79 -7.04 3.33 -21.22
C ASP A 79 -7.09 3.63 -19.72
N VAL A 80 -7.76 2.78 -18.92
CA VAL A 80 -7.80 2.89 -17.45
C VAL A 80 -6.41 2.69 -16.86
N VAL A 81 -5.66 1.66 -17.29
CA VAL A 81 -4.28 1.43 -16.81
C VAL A 81 -3.39 2.62 -17.14
N ARG A 82 -3.49 3.19 -18.36
CA ARG A 82 -2.73 4.38 -18.75
C ARG A 82 -3.08 5.57 -17.87
N LEU A 83 -4.36 5.84 -17.66
CA LEU A 83 -4.86 6.96 -16.84
C LEU A 83 -4.46 6.82 -15.37
N CYS A 84 -4.55 5.62 -14.81
CA CYS A 84 -4.27 5.31 -13.41
C CYS A 84 -2.81 4.93 -13.14
N SER A 85 -1.94 4.93 -14.17
CA SER A 85 -0.53 4.59 -14.01
C SER A 85 0.15 5.52 -13.00
N PHE A 86 1.09 4.96 -12.24
CA PHE A 86 1.80 5.69 -11.20
C PHE A 86 2.47 6.95 -11.75
N ASP A 87 3.15 6.84 -12.89
CA ASP A 87 3.86 7.96 -13.52
C ASP A 87 2.88 9.05 -13.97
N ASN A 88 1.77 8.67 -14.63
CA ASN A 88 0.75 9.64 -15.04
C ASN A 88 0.17 10.37 -13.83
N LEU A 89 -0.29 9.64 -12.81
CA LEU A 89 -0.90 10.23 -11.62
C LEU A 89 0.10 11.10 -10.84
N LYS A 90 1.34 10.64 -10.66
CA LYS A 90 2.40 11.41 -9.99
C LYS A 90 2.71 12.71 -10.73
N ASP A 91 2.62 12.70 -12.06
CA ASP A 91 2.98 13.84 -12.89
C ASP A 91 1.90 14.91 -13.06
N LEU A 92 0.66 14.63 -12.65
CA LEU A 92 -0.42 15.61 -12.63
C LEU A 92 -0.06 16.82 -11.77
N LYS A 93 -0.38 18.03 -12.26
CA LYS A 93 -0.12 19.30 -11.57
C LYS A 93 -0.63 19.30 -10.12
N VAL A 94 -1.84 18.78 -9.91
CA VAL A 94 -2.50 18.66 -8.59
C VAL A 94 -1.74 17.76 -7.60
N ASN A 95 -0.89 16.84 -8.09
CA ASN A 95 -0.10 15.92 -7.29
C ASN A 95 1.37 16.36 -7.13
N LYS A 96 1.83 17.33 -7.93
CA LYS A 96 3.16 17.95 -7.83
C LYS A 96 3.15 19.20 -6.96
N GLU A 97 2.17 20.06 -7.15
CA GLU A 97 2.07 21.31 -6.40
C GLU A 97 1.59 21.00 -4.98
N ALA A 98 2.31 21.51 -3.99
CA ALA A 98 1.72 21.63 -2.66
C ALA A 98 0.52 22.56 -2.84
N SER A 99 -0.69 22.08 -2.62
CA SER A 99 -1.81 23.00 -2.47
C SER A 99 -1.44 23.91 -1.30
N ASP A 100 -1.25 25.20 -1.57
CA ASP A 100 -1.13 26.29 -0.59
C ASP A 100 -2.46 26.48 0.18
N LEU A 101 -3.15 25.39 0.51
CA LEU A 101 -4.29 25.40 1.41
C LEU A 101 -3.73 25.40 2.82
N GLY A 102 -3.51 26.63 3.28
CA GLY A 102 -2.96 27.00 4.57
C GLY A 102 -3.34 26.06 5.70
N SER A 103 -2.30 25.54 6.35
CA SER A 103 -2.36 25.00 7.69
C SER A 103 -2.72 26.14 8.65
N SER A 104 -4.01 26.23 9.02
CA SER A 104 -4.44 26.80 10.31
C SER A 104 -5.91 26.46 10.56
N SER A 105 -6.22 25.22 10.94
CA SER A 105 -7.44 24.92 11.70
C SER A 105 -7.09 25.02 13.19
N PRO A 106 -7.71 25.92 13.99
CA PRO A 106 -7.36 26.13 15.40
C PRO A 106 -7.75 24.98 16.34
N LEU A 107 -8.48 23.98 15.84
CA LEU A 107 -8.88 22.82 16.63
C LEU A 107 -8.06 21.60 16.20
N GLY A 108 -7.23 21.12 17.13
CA GLY A 108 -6.31 19.99 17.01
C GLY A 108 -7.01 18.64 16.84
N GLY A 109 -7.78 18.49 15.76
CA GLY A 109 -8.16 17.20 15.20
C GLY A 109 -7.25 16.88 14.02
N VAL A 110 -6.75 15.65 13.95
CA VAL A 110 -6.04 15.11 12.79
C VAL A 110 -7.00 15.14 11.59
N ARG A 111 -6.95 16.20 10.79
CA ARG A 111 -7.80 16.39 9.60
C ARG A 111 -7.06 16.01 8.33
N GLU A 112 -7.83 15.67 7.31
CA GLU A 112 -7.42 15.34 5.92
C GLU A 112 -6.41 16.30 5.27
N SER A 113 -6.09 17.44 5.90
CA SER A 113 -5.08 18.40 5.46
C SER A 113 -3.65 18.12 5.97
N ALA A 114 -3.40 17.00 6.66
CA ALA A 114 -2.06 16.69 7.19
C ALA A 114 -1.04 16.30 6.10
N PHE A 115 -1.51 15.90 4.91
CA PHE A 115 -0.66 15.41 3.84
C PHE A 115 -0.97 16.11 2.51
N VAL A 116 0.03 16.79 1.95
CA VAL A 116 -0.05 17.30 0.57
C VAL A 116 -0.12 16.13 -0.42
N ASN A 117 -0.76 16.30 -1.59
CA ASN A 117 -0.98 15.23 -2.56
C ASN A 117 0.32 14.51 -3.00
N SER A 118 1.43 15.24 -3.09
CA SER A 118 2.74 14.65 -3.40
C SER A 118 3.21 13.60 -2.38
N SER A 119 2.61 13.56 -1.18
CA SER A 119 2.90 12.56 -0.14
C SER A 119 2.52 11.14 -0.57
N TYR A 120 1.52 10.99 -1.45
CA TYR A 120 1.01 9.67 -1.88
C TYR A 120 1.85 9.05 -3.01
N PHE A 121 2.65 9.85 -3.73
CA PHE A 121 3.40 9.42 -4.92
C PHE A 121 4.91 9.40 -4.70
N ARG A 122 5.42 8.40 -3.96
CA ARG A 122 6.84 8.28 -3.63
C ARG A 122 7.68 7.63 -4.74
N ARG A 123 7.71 6.29 -4.77
CA ARG A 123 8.50 5.49 -5.74
C ARG A 123 7.66 4.60 -6.65
N GLY A 124 6.53 4.07 -6.16
CA GLY A 124 5.65 3.22 -6.98
C GLY A 124 6.28 1.90 -7.41
N GLN A 125 7.23 1.36 -6.64
CA GLN A 125 7.98 0.15 -6.98
C GLN A 125 7.99 -0.86 -5.84
N ALA A 126 8.02 -2.15 -6.19
CA ALA A 126 8.29 -3.24 -5.25
C ALA A 126 9.79 -3.29 -4.89
N GLY A 127 10.12 -3.85 -3.73
CA GLY A 127 11.50 -4.13 -3.33
C GLY A 127 12.32 -2.94 -2.82
N ASP A 128 11.78 -1.72 -2.77
CA ASP A 128 12.53 -0.54 -2.28
C ASP A 128 12.94 -0.63 -0.80
N TRP A 129 12.40 -1.60 -0.03
CA TRP A 129 12.75 -1.82 1.37
C TRP A 129 14.26 -2.05 1.58
N VAL A 130 14.96 -2.65 0.60
CA VAL A 130 16.41 -2.91 0.65
C VAL A 130 17.24 -1.64 0.81
N ASN A 131 16.69 -0.49 0.41
CA ASN A 131 17.36 0.81 0.53
C ASN A 131 17.19 1.45 1.91
N HIS A 132 16.33 0.89 2.78
CA HIS A 132 15.97 1.49 4.08
C HIS A 132 16.18 0.55 5.26
N MET A 133 16.09 -0.76 5.06
CA MET A 133 16.21 -1.76 6.13
C MET A 133 17.58 -2.42 6.12
N THR A 134 18.11 -2.73 7.31
CA THR A 134 19.24 -3.64 7.44
C THR A 134 18.79 -5.09 7.24
N PRO A 135 19.70 -6.04 6.95
CA PRO A 135 19.37 -7.45 6.87
C PRO A 135 18.67 -7.99 8.14
N GLU A 136 19.08 -7.53 9.31
CA GLU A 136 18.51 -7.95 10.60
C GLU A 136 17.05 -7.49 10.74
N MET A 137 16.75 -6.26 10.30
CA MET A 137 15.39 -5.72 10.28
C MET A 137 14.48 -6.52 9.34
N ALA A 138 14.99 -6.88 8.15
CA ALA A 138 14.25 -7.69 7.19
C ALA A 138 13.96 -9.09 7.76
N GLN A 139 14.98 -9.76 8.30
CA GLN A 139 14.83 -11.08 8.94
C GLN A 139 13.82 -11.06 10.10
N ARG A 140 13.84 -10.00 10.91
CA ARG A 140 12.90 -9.81 12.01
C ARG A 140 11.44 -9.75 11.53
N LEU A 141 11.20 -9.03 10.44
CA LEU A 141 9.87 -8.91 9.84
C LEU A 141 9.44 -10.23 9.17
N ASP A 142 10.35 -10.88 8.44
CA ASP A 142 10.10 -12.17 7.79
C ASP A 142 9.74 -13.25 8.81
N ALA A 143 10.47 -13.32 9.92
CA ALA A 143 10.18 -14.26 11.01
C ALA A 143 8.80 -14.01 11.64
N ALA A 144 8.45 -12.73 11.89
CA ALA A 144 7.14 -12.36 12.41
C ALA A 144 6.02 -12.74 11.43
N MET A 145 6.22 -12.48 10.15
CA MET A 145 5.29 -12.85 9.09
C MET A 145 5.10 -14.36 9.01
N GLU A 146 6.19 -15.14 8.98
CA GLU A 146 6.14 -16.60 8.91
C GLU A 146 5.41 -17.21 10.10
N GLU A 147 5.67 -16.71 11.31
CA GLU A 147 4.97 -17.15 12.53
C GLU A 147 3.46 -16.91 12.41
N ARG A 148 3.05 -15.73 11.94
CA ARG A 148 1.65 -15.30 11.89
C ARG A 148 0.87 -15.93 10.73
N LEU A 149 1.53 -16.20 9.62
CA LEU A 149 0.91 -16.83 8.45
C LEU A 149 0.96 -18.36 8.49
N ARG A 150 1.67 -18.95 9.46
CA ARG A 150 1.83 -20.40 9.57
C ARG A 150 0.48 -21.12 9.59
N GLY A 151 0.34 -22.11 8.71
CA GLY A 151 -0.88 -22.92 8.62
C GLY A 151 -2.07 -22.22 7.95
N SER A 152 -1.95 -20.94 7.55
CA SER A 152 -3.03 -20.24 6.84
C SER A 152 -3.18 -20.65 5.36
N GLY A 153 -2.13 -21.24 4.79
CA GLY A 153 -2.02 -21.50 3.35
C GLY A 153 -1.79 -20.25 2.51
N PHE A 154 -1.62 -19.08 3.12
CA PHE A 154 -1.25 -17.84 2.42
C PHE A 154 0.27 -17.66 2.42
N SER A 155 0.82 -17.26 1.27
CA SER A 155 2.22 -16.85 1.14
C SER A 155 2.31 -15.66 0.18
N PHE A 156 3.26 -14.77 0.46
CA PHE A 156 3.64 -13.66 -0.42
C PHE A 156 4.60 -14.09 -1.55
N SER A 157 5.15 -15.31 -1.50
CA SER A 157 5.95 -15.87 -2.59
C SER A 157 5.04 -16.29 -3.75
N GLY A 158 5.03 -15.48 -4.82
CA GLY A 158 4.33 -15.72 -6.08
C GLY A 158 5.11 -15.15 -7.26
#